data_AF-X1TKA7-F1
#
_entry.id   AF-X1TKA7-F1
#
_cell.length_a   1.000
_cell.length_b   1.000
_cell.length_c   1.000
_cell.angle_alpha   90.00
_cell.angle_beta   90.00
_cell.angle_gamma   90.00
#
_symmetry.space_group_name_H-M   'P 1'
#
loop_
_entity.id
_entity.type
_entity.pdbx_description
1 polymer ?
#
loop_
_entity_poly.entity_id
_entity_poly.type
_entity_poly.pdbx_seq_one_letter_code
_entity_poly.pdbx_strand_id
1 'polypeptide(L)'
;MKVRLINYTKDPEKIVAQSARLCYSALSVEGLEEELTNESIIKLIKKIMKLGHYSVLEHATFTFAIEGISRVTSHQLVRHRLASFSQQSQRYVKINNEGFPYIVPKSI
;
A
#
# COMPACT_ATOMS: atom_id res chain seq x y z
N MET A 1 9.70 13.02 -10.95
CA MET A 1 9.09 11.87 -10.27
C MET A 1 7.60 11.84 -10.57
N LYS A 2 7.09 10.70 -11.03
CA LYS A 2 5.67 10.46 -11.23
C LYS A 2 5.28 9.20 -10.49
N VAL A 3 4.14 9.25 -9.81
CA VAL A 3 3.60 8.15 -9.00
C VAL A 3 2.16 7.95 -9.42
N ARG A 4 1.77 6.71 -9.69
CA ARG A 4 0.41 6.34 -10.10
C ARG A 4 -0.05 5.12 -9.32
N LEU A 5 -1.23 5.20 -8.70
CA LEU A 5 -1.92 4.03 -8.16
C LEU A 5 -2.41 3.18 -9.35
N ILE A 6 -2.02 1.91 -9.39
CA ILE A 6 -2.37 0.98 -10.48
C ILE A 6 -3.30 -0.14 -10.04
N ASN A 7 -3.30 -0.48 -8.74
CA ASN A 7 -4.25 -1.43 -8.17
C ASN A 7 -4.40 -1.19 -6.66
N TYR A 8 -5.52 -1.61 -6.08
CA TYR A 8 -5.77 -1.56 -4.64
C TYR A 8 -6.83 -2.59 -4.21
N THR A 9 -6.86 -2.93 -2.92
CA THR A 9 -7.95 -3.72 -2.34
C THR A 9 -9.27 -2.96 -2.48
N LYS A 10 -10.28 -3.55 -3.13
CA LYS A 10 -11.62 -2.96 -3.24
C LYS A 10 -12.19 -2.71 -1.84
N ASP A 11 -12.78 -1.54 -1.62
CA ASP A 11 -13.38 -1.12 -0.35
C ASP A 11 -12.46 -1.38 0.86
N PRO A 12 -11.24 -0.79 0.89
CA PRO A 12 -10.19 -1.16 1.84
C PRO A 12 -10.59 -0.89 3.29
N GLU A 13 -11.38 0.14 3.55
CA GLU A 13 -11.91 0.41 4.89
C GLU A 13 -12.90 -0.67 5.35
N LYS A 14 -13.71 -1.21 4.44
CA LYS A 14 -14.69 -2.25 4.75
C LYS A 14 -13.99 -3.54 5.18
N ILE A 15 -12.98 -4.00 4.44
CA ILE A 15 -12.28 -5.24 4.78
C ILE A 15 -11.53 -5.10 6.12
N VAL A 16 -10.91 -3.95 6.38
CA VAL A 16 -10.25 -3.65 7.67
C VAL A 16 -11.26 -3.71 8.82
N ALA A 17 -12.43 -3.10 8.65
CA ALA A 17 -13.49 -3.12 9.64
C ALA A 17 -14.06 -4.52 9.89
N GLN A 18 -14.26 -5.32 8.84
CA GLN A 18 -14.70 -6.71 8.95
C GLN A 18 -13.67 -7.60 9.66
N SER A 19 -12.39 -7.52 9.27
CA SER A 19 -11.31 -8.24 9.95
C SER A 19 -11.23 -7.90 11.44
N ALA A 20 -11.41 -6.62 11.79
CA ALA A 20 -11.43 -6.22 13.18
C ALA A 20 -12.68 -6.71 13.94
N ARG A 21 -13.87 -6.70 13.32
CA ARG A 21 -15.09 -7.26 13.95
C ARG A 21 -14.90 -8.74 14.29
N LEU A 22 -14.31 -9.51 13.38
CA LEU A 22 -14.04 -10.94 13.59
C LEU A 22 -13.21 -11.19 14.87
N CYS A 23 -12.28 -10.29 15.23
CA CYS A 23 -11.49 -10.43 16.46
C CYS A 23 -12.26 -10.05 17.75
N TYR A 24 -13.27 -9.18 17.68
CA TYR A 24 -13.92 -8.56 18.86
C TYR A 24 -15.38 -8.94 19.06
N SER A 25 -15.95 -9.76 18.18
CA SER A 25 -17.35 -10.13 18.25
C SER A 25 -17.54 -11.60 17.91
N ALA A 26 -18.43 -12.27 18.64
CA ALA A 26 -18.84 -13.66 18.38
C ALA A 26 -19.77 -13.74 17.15
N LEU A 27 -19.48 -12.95 16.11
CA LEU A 27 -20.24 -12.96 14.87
C LEU A 27 -19.91 -14.22 14.09
N SER A 28 -20.94 -14.81 13.49
CA SER A 28 -20.74 -15.82 12.45
C SER A 28 -20.22 -15.16 11.17
N VAL A 29 -19.80 -15.99 10.21
CA VAL A 29 -19.35 -15.50 8.89
C VAL A 29 -20.46 -14.70 8.21
N GLU A 30 -21.71 -15.13 8.34
CA GLU A 30 -22.90 -14.45 7.83
C GLU A 30 -23.13 -13.09 8.52
N GLY A 31 -22.84 -12.99 9.83
CA GLY A 31 -22.91 -11.72 10.57
C GLY A 31 -21.84 -10.69 10.18
N LEU A 32 -20.79 -11.09 9.45
CA LEU A 32 -19.81 -10.17 8.85
C LEU A 32 -20.29 -9.58 7.53
N GLU A 33 -21.24 -10.24 6.86
CA GLU A 33 -21.85 -9.76 5.62
C GLU A 33 -22.90 -8.69 5.87
N GLU A 34 -23.41 -8.56 7.10
CA GLU A 34 -24.26 -7.44 7.51
C GLU A 34 -23.60 -6.11 7.14
N GLU A 35 -24.31 -5.30 6.34
CA GLU A 35 -23.78 -4.03 5.85
C GLU A 35 -23.40 -3.11 7.01
N LEU A 36 -22.12 -2.79 7.08
CA LEU A 36 -21.62 -1.71 7.89
C LEU A 36 -21.90 -0.39 7.19
N THR A 37 -22.52 0.55 7.90
CA THR A 37 -22.64 1.92 7.41
C THR A 37 -21.25 2.57 7.34
N ASN A 38 -21.04 3.48 6.38
CA ASN A 38 -19.76 4.20 6.24
C ASN A 38 -19.34 4.90 7.55
N GLU A 39 -20.30 5.44 8.31
CA GLU A 39 -20.04 6.07 9.61
C GLU A 39 -19.50 5.07 10.64
N SER A 40 -20.10 3.87 10.70
CA SER A 40 -19.68 2.81 11.62
C SER A 40 -18.27 2.30 11.30
N ILE A 41 -17.94 2.15 10.01
CA ILE A 41 -16.61 1.77 9.50
C ILE A 41 -15.58 2.79 9.96
N ILE A 42 -15.80 4.07 9.69
CA ILE A 42 -14.87 5.15 10.05
C ILE A 42 -14.65 5.20 11.56
N LYS A 43 -15.72 5.06 12.36
CA LYS A 43 -15.64 5.05 13.83
C LYS A 43 -14.82 3.87 14.34
N LEU A 44 -15.00 2.69 13.75
CA LEU A 44 -14.28 1.48 14.12
C LEU A 44 -12.78 1.59 13.77
N ILE A 45 -12.43 2.03 12.55
CA ILE A 45 -11.04 2.23 12.14
C ILE A 45 -10.33 3.23 13.05
N LYS A 46 -10.96 4.37 13.36
CA LYS A 46 -10.40 5.35 14.31
C LYS A 46 -10.14 4.75 15.69
N LYS A 47 -11.06 3.91 16.19
CA LYS A 47 -10.89 3.21 17.47
C LYS A 47 -9.71 2.23 17.42
N ILE A 48 -9.60 1.41 16.37
CA ILE A 48 -8.50 0.46 16.15
C ILE A 48 -7.15 1.18 16.13
N MET A 49 -7.06 2.29 15.39
CA MET A 49 -5.83 3.10 15.32
C MET A 49 -5.45 3.67 16.69
N LYS A 50 -6.42 4.13 17.49
CA LYS A 50 -6.19 4.65 18.85
C LYS A 50 -5.71 3.56 19.81
N LEU A 51 -6.18 2.32 19.64
CA LEU A 51 -5.79 1.17 20.45
C LEU A 51 -4.46 0.53 20.03
N GLY A 52 -3.90 0.93 18.88
CA GLY A 52 -2.63 0.38 18.38
C GLY A 52 -2.75 -1.00 17.70
N HIS A 53 -3.97 -1.40 17.32
CA HIS A 53 -4.22 -2.71 16.71
C HIS A 53 -3.93 -2.67 15.20
N TYR A 54 -2.67 -2.47 14.81
CA TYR A 54 -2.32 -2.16 13.42
C TYR A 54 -2.35 -3.35 12.46
N SER A 55 -2.29 -4.59 12.97
CA SER A 55 -2.27 -5.80 12.13
C SER A 55 -3.47 -5.90 11.18
N VAL A 56 -4.64 -5.41 11.59
CA VAL A 56 -5.84 -5.44 10.73
C VAL A 56 -5.74 -4.48 9.53
N LEU A 57 -4.85 -3.48 9.59
CA LEU A 57 -4.61 -2.56 8.46
C LEU A 57 -3.89 -3.27 7.30
N GLU A 58 -3.18 -4.36 7.58
CA GLU A 58 -2.40 -5.12 6.59
C GLU A 58 -3.29 -5.86 5.57
N HIS A 59 -4.60 -6.00 5.84
CA HIS A 59 -5.56 -6.54 4.88
C HIS A 59 -5.84 -5.61 3.69
N ALA A 60 -5.56 -4.31 3.83
CA ALA A 60 -5.67 -3.34 2.75
C ALA A 60 -4.32 -3.18 2.04
N THR A 61 -4.32 -3.39 0.72
CA THR A 61 -3.11 -3.33 -0.11
C THR A 61 -3.26 -2.28 -1.22
N PHE A 62 -2.15 -1.65 -1.58
CA PHE A 62 -2.07 -0.64 -2.64
C PHE A 62 -0.82 -0.87 -3.48
N THR A 63 -0.98 -0.84 -4.80
CA THR A 63 0.11 -1.07 -5.76
C THR A 63 0.32 0.20 -6.57
N PHE A 64 1.57 0.68 -6.59
CA PHE A 64 1.95 1.90 -7.29
C PHE A 64 2.95 1.61 -8.41
N ALA A 65 2.78 2.30 -9.54
CA ALA A 65 3.82 2.49 -10.54
C ALA A 65 4.56 3.79 -10.25
N ILE A 66 5.89 3.72 -10.20
CA ILE A 66 6.76 4.86 -9.87
C ILE A 66 7.81 5.00 -10.97
N GLU A 67 7.90 6.19 -11.56
CA GLU A 67 8.91 6.53 -12.57
C GLU A 67 9.59 7.88 -12.28
N GLY A 68 10.74 8.08 -12.91
CA GLY A 68 11.56 9.28 -12.68
C GLY A 68 12.06 9.37 -11.23
N ILE A 69 12.53 8.23 -10.68
CA ILE A 69 13.30 8.13 -9.44
C ILE A 69 14.71 7.60 -9.71
N SER A 70 15.67 7.97 -8.88
CA SER A 70 17.06 7.59 -9.07
C SER A 70 17.28 6.12 -8.66
N ARG A 71 18.36 5.50 -9.17
CA ARG A 71 18.77 4.16 -8.70
C ARG A 71 19.06 4.15 -7.20
N VAL A 72 19.69 5.21 -6.68
CA VAL A 72 19.94 5.38 -5.24
C VAL A 72 18.63 5.41 -4.46
N THR A 73 17.61 6.15 -4.93
CA THR A 73 16.28 6.17 -4.33
C THR A 73 15.67 4.76 -4.28
N SER A 74 15.72 4.01 -5.38
CA SER A 74 15.22 2.63 -5.39
C SER A 74 15.97 1.70 -4.45
N HIS A 75 17.30 1.88 -4.30
CA HIS A 75 18.12 1.10 -3.37
C HIS A 75 17.77 1.34 -1.89
N GLN A 76 17.30 2.54 -1.55
CA GLN A 76 16.76 2.81 -0.22
C GLN A 76 15.35 2.24 -0.07
N LEU A 77 14.51 2.41 -1.10
CA LEU A 77 13.11 1.98 -1.07
C LEU A 77 12.97 0.46 -0.84
N VAL A 78 13.77 -0.36 -1.51
CA VAL A 78 13.71 -1.83 -1.37
C VAL A 78 14.16 -2.35 0.01
N ARG A 79 14.67 -1.48 0.89
CA ARG A 79 14.99 -1.84 2.29
C ARG A 79 13.73 -1.96 3.16
N HIS A 80 12.59 -1.43 2.71
CA HIS A 80 11.29 -1.64 3.35
C HIS A 80 10.76 -3.04 3.00
N ARG A 81 11.07 -4.00 3.87
CA ARG A 81 10.83 -5.44 3.64
C ARG A 81 9.35 -5.86 3.62
N LEU A 82 8.46 -5.07 4.22
CA LEU A 82 7.01 -5.32 4.22
C LEU A 82 6.36 -4.66 2.99
N ALA A 83 6.84 -5.02 1.81
CA ALA A 83 6.33 -4.58 0.52
C ALA A 83 6.84 -5.52 -0.59
N SER A 84 6.17 -5.50 -1.74
CA SER A 84 6.54 -6.28 -2.93
C SER A 84 7.02 -5.36 -4.04
N PHE A 85 8.13 -5.71 -4.69
CA PHE A 85 8.77 -4.84 -5.68
C PHE A 85 9.04 -5.57 -7.00
N SER A 86 8.71 -4.89 -8.10
CA SER A 86 9.16 -5.23 -9.45
C SER A 86 9.88 -4.02 -10.03
N GLN A 87 11.17 -4.16 -10.31
CA GLN A 87 12.01 -3.05 -10.76
C GLN A 87 12.58 -3.32 -12.16
N GLN A 88 12.68 -2.26 -12.98
CA GLN A 88 13.33 -2.34 -14.28
C GLN A 88 14.77 -2.85 -14.15
N SER A 89 15.03 -4.01 -14.76
CA SER A 89 16.32 -4.67 -14.74
C SER A 89 17.27 -4.10 -15.80
N GLN A 90 18.43 -3.61 -15.38
CA GLN A 90 19.48 -3.15 -16.31
C GLN A 90 20.18 -4.32 -17.03
N ARG A 91 19.95 -5.56 -16.60
CA ARG A 91 20.44 -6.76 -17.30
C ARG A 91 19.68 -7.02 -18.60
N TYR A 92 18.43 -6.56 -18.69
CA TYR A 92 17.55 -6.81 -19.84
C TYR A 92 17.20 -5.53 -20.61
N VAL A 93 17.04 -4.40 -19.92
CA VAL A 93 16.70 -3.12 -20.55
C VAL A 93 17.97 -2.32 -20.76
N LYS A 94 18.41 -2.25 -22.03
CA LYS A 94 19.55 -1.43 -22.43
C LYS A 94 19.21 0.04 -22.23
N ILE A 95 20.21 0.79 -21.78
CA ILE A 95 20.16 2.25 -21.77
C ILE A 95 20.51 2.68 -23.20
N ASN A 96 19.59 3.37 -23.88
CA ASN A 96 19.81 3.79 -25.26
C ASN A 96 20.99 4.77 -25.37
N ASN A 97 21.65 4.78 -26.52
CA ASN A 97 22.90 5.51 -26.79
C ASN A 97 22.76 7.05 -26.81
N GLU A 98 21.60 7.61 -26.46
CA GLU A 98 21.33 9.05 -26.42
C GLU A 98 21.77 9.72 -25.10
N GLY A 99 22.45 8.98 -24.23
CA GLY A 99 22.99 9.46 -22.96
C GLY A 99 22.57 8.57 -21.79
N PHE A 100 23.32 8.63 -20.68
CA PHE A 100 22.95 7.91 -19.46
C PHE A 100 21.86 8.71 -18.72
N PRO A 101 20.63 8.21 -18.56
CA PRO A 101 19.58 8.94 -17.87
C PRO A 101 19.94 9.10 -16.39
N TYR A 102 19.97 10.34 -15.91
CA TYR A 102 20.26 10.68 -14.52
C TYR A 102 19.17 11.57 -13.93
N ILE A 103 19.14 11.64 -12.60
CA ILE A 103 18.21 12.51 -11.86
C ILE A 103 19.04 13.48 -11.03
N VAL A 104 18.79 14.77 -11.22
CA VAL A 104 19.39 15.85 -10.42
C VAL A 104 18.65 15.95 -9.08
N PRO A 105 19.33 15.80 -7.93
CA PRO A 105 18.73 16.06 -6.62
C PRO A 105 18.30 17.53 -6.49
N LYS A 106 17.18 17.79 -5.81
CA LYS A 106 16.64 19.15 -5.64
C LYS A 106 17.51 20.10 -4.82
N SER A 107 18.46 19.58 -4.05
CA SER A 107 19.32 20.36 -3.15
C SER A 107 20.61 20.85 -3.81
N ILE A 108 20.74 20.69 -5.13
CA ILE A 108 21.84 21.19 -5.94
C ILE A 108 21.36 22.41 -6.71
#